data_AF-A0A4Z0Y056-F1
#
_entry.id   AF-A0A4Z0Y056-F1
#
_cell.length_a   1.000
_cell.length_b   1.000
_cell.length_c   1.000
_cell.angle_alpha   90.00
_cell.angle_beta   90.00
_cell.angle_gamma   90.00
#
_symmetry.space_group_name_H-M   'P 1'
#
loop_
_entity.id
_entity.type
_entity.pdbx_description
1 polymer ?
#
loop_
_entity_poly.entity_id
_entity_poly.type
_entity_poly.pdbx_seq_one_letter_code
_entity_poly.pdbx_strand_id
1 'polypeptide(L)'
;RLTSGAIAVFSPVALTDEVKAKITELGGNVGYLIAGDLEHHIFLTQWKTEYPAAKLIGPKGLPERRKAITNDPMIGKEEFDFLYDETNAHSAAISDEFAADFDVELVNAHPNKEIVLFYKPEKVLIEADLMFNLPPTEQYSKSPEQLQGGGILKKIFFSLNTTVGPAKGHKRLLWYAISNGAKDRAGFNESIKRINGWDWNTLIPCHGDTIEGTGKEIFAKIFDWHINGKK
;
A
#
# COMPACT_ATOMS: atom_id res chain seq x y z
N ARG A 1 -5.94 -10.23 9.28
CA ARG A 1 -6.37 -10.23 10.70
C ARG A 1 -5.14 -10.55 11.52
N LEU A 2 -4.84 -9.78 12.57
CA LEU A 2 -3.69 -10.03 13.44
C LEU A 2 -3.90 -11.32 14.27
N THR A 3 -2.82 -11.89 14.82
CA THR A 3 -2.81 -13.05 15.71
C THR A 3 -3.58 -12.77 17.00
N SER A 4 -3.67 -11.51 17.42
CA SER A 4 -4.52 -11.04 18.53
C SER A 4 -6.03 -11.09 18.24
N GLY A 5 -6.42 -11.28 16.98
CA GLY A 5 -7.80 -11.21 16.51
C GLY A 5 -8.24 -9.80 16.06
N ALA A 6 -7.43 -8.77 16.30
CA ALA A 6 -7.69 -7.44 15.76
C ALA A 6 -7.60 -7.43 14.21
N ILE A 7 -8.34 -6.53 13.58
CA ILE A 7 -8.35 -6.33 12.13
C ILE A 7 -7.64 -5.01 11.82
N ALA A 8 -6.61 -5.10 10.97
CA ALA A 8 -6.02 -3.95 10.30
C ALA A 8 -6.59 -3.83 8.89
N VAL A 9 -7.03 -2.64 8.52
CA VAL A 9 -7.55 -2.31 7.20
C VAL A 9 -6.55 -1.37 6.54
N PHE A 10 -5.86 -1.88 5.53
CA PHE A 10 -4.88 -1.13 4.74
C PHE A 10 -5.53 -0.59 3.47
N SER A 11 -5.32 0.70 3.17
CA SER A 11 -5.97 1.42 2.07
C SER A 11 -7.50 1.19 2.02
N PRO A 12 -8.28 1.69 3.00
CA PRO A 12 -9.70 1.40 3.07
C PRO A 12 -10.45 1.83 1.80
N VAL A 13 -11.30 0.94 1.30
CA VAL A 13 -12.20 1.17 0.15
C VAL A 13 -13.61 1.52 0.61
N ALA A 14 -14.57 1.68 -0.31
CA ALA A 14 -15.97 1.91 0.07
C ALA A 14 -16.47 0.86 1.07
N LEU A 15 -16.98 1.31 2.23
CA LEU A 15 -17.51 0.43 3.27
C LEU A 15 -18.94 0.00 2.93
N THR A 16 -19.06 -0.93 1.97
CA THR A 16 -20.34 -1.52 1.55
C THR A 16 -20.86 -2.54 2.57
N ASP A 17 -22.13 -2.94 2.45
CA ASP A 17 -22.71 -3.98 3.31
C ASP A 17 -21.97 -5.32 3.22
N GLU A 18 -21.46 -5.68 2.03
CA GLU A 18 -20.64 -6.89 1.84
C GLU A 18 -19.32 -6.80 2.60
N VAL A 19 -18.66 -5.63 2.57
CA VAL A 19 -17.43 -5.39 3.33
C VAL A 19 -17.72 -5.44 4.83
N LYS A 20 -18.80 -4.79 5.31
CA LYS A 20 -19.20 -4.85 6.72
C LYS A 20 -19.47 -6.28 7.18
N ALA A 21 -20.22 -7.06 6.39
CA ALA A 21 -20.49 -8.46 6.69
C ALA A 21 -19.20 -9.27 6.78
N LYS A 22 -18.23 -9.05 5.87
CA LYS A 22 -16.94 -9.73 5.93
C LYS A 22 -16.13 -9.34 7.17
N ILE A 23 -16.14 -8.07 7.57
CA ILE A 23 -15.50 -7.61 8.81
C ILE A 23 -16.13 -8.30 10.03
N THR A 24 -17.46 -8.40 10.08
CA THR A 24 -18.18 -9.13 11.14
C THR A 24 -17.79 -10.61 11.18
N GLU A 25 -17.72 -11.28 10.02
CA GLU A 25 -17.27 -12.69 9.92
C GLU A 25 -15.85 -12.89 10.45
N LEU A 26 -14.96 -11.91 10.22
CA LEU A 26 -13.58 -11.94 10.70
C LEU A 26 -13.43 -11.66 12.21
N GLY A 27 -14.50 -11.23 12.89
CA GLY A 27 -14.56 -10.96 14.33
C GLY A 27 -14.97 -9.54 14.69
N GLY A 28 -15.16 -8.64 13.72
CA GLY A 28 -15.67 -7.28 13.92
C GLY A 28 -14.73 -6.29 14.61
N ASN A 29 -13.62 -6.76 15.19
CA ASN A 29 -12.69 -5.94 15.96
C ASN A 29 -11.71 -5.18 15.05
N VAL A 30 -12.16 -4.11 14.38
CA VAL A 30 -11.28 -3.23 13.61
C VAL A 30 -10.45 -2.37 14.55
N GLY A 31 -9.15 -2.66 14.63
CA GLY A 31 -8.21 -1.98 15.52
C GLY A 31 -7.35 -0.94 14.82
N TYR A 32 -7.16 -1.06 13.50
CA TYR A 32 -6.22 -0.23 12.73
C TYR A 32 -6.80 0.15 11.37
N LEU A 33 -6.76 1.44 11.04
CA LEU A 33 -7.08 2.00 9.73
C LEU A 33 -5.82 2.66 9.18
N ILE A 34 -5.30 2.18 8.07
CA ILE A 34 -3.97 2.57 7.58
C ILE A 34 -4.13 3.15 6.18
N ALA A 35 -3.83 4.45 6.03
CA ALA A 35 -3.58 5.02 4.72
C ALA A 35 -2.19 4.59 4.26
N GLY A 36 -2.11 3.82 3.18
CA GLY A 36 -0.85 3.28 2.68
C GLY A 36 0.11 4.35 2.18
N ASP A 37 -0.41 5.51 1.76
CA ASP A 37 0.36 6.64 1.28
C ASP A 37 -0.49 7.94 1.28
N LEU A 38 -0.02 8.98 0.59
CA LEU A 38 -0.70 10.26 0.42
C LEU A 38 -1.89 10.25 -0.57
N GLU A 39 -2.17 9.15 -1.27
CA GLU A 39 -3.27 9.00 -2.24
C GLU A 39 -4.36 8.01 -1.75
N HIS A 40 -3.98 7.00 -0.96
CA HIS A 40 -4.84 5.90 -0.51
C HIS A 40 -5.60 6.20 0.79
N HIS A 41 -6.40 7.28 0.80
CA HIS A 41 -7.05 7.78 2.02
C HIS A 41 -8.52 8.19 1.89
N ILE A 42 -9.13 8.09 0.71
CA ILE A 42 -10.45 8.70 0.42
C ILE A 42 -11.54 8.21 1.38
N PHE A 43 -11.58 6.91 1.71
CA PHE A 43 -12.66 6.35 2.54
C PHE A 43 -12.38 6.36 4.05
N LEU A 44 -11.25 6.91 4.53
CA LEU A 44 -10.91 6.87 5.97
C LEU A 44 -11.99 7.48 6.86
N THR A 45 -12.68 8.52 6.41
CA THR A 45 -13.75 9.18 7.18
C THR A 45 -14.91 8.24 7.43
N GLN A 46 -15.34 7.51 6.40
CA GLN A 46 -16.42 6.53 6.51
C GLN A 46 -16.03 5.42 7.50
N TRP A 47 -14.82 4.89 7.38
CA TRP A 47 -14.32 3.83 8.25
C TRP A 47 -14.11 4.28 9.69
N LYS A 48 -13.52 5.46 9.93
CA LYS A 48 -13.31 6.00 11.27
C LYS A 48 -14.65 6.35 11.95
N THR A 49 -15.66 6.73 11.16
CA THR A 49 -17.03 6.94 11.69
C THR A 49 -17.66 5.63 12.16
N GLU A 50 -17.52 4.54 11.39
CA GLU A 50 -18.05 3.22 11.76
C GLU A 50 -17.27 2.58 12.92
N TYR A 51 -15.94 2.71 12.90
CA TYR A 51 -15.02 2.09 13.86
C TYR A 51 -14.21 3.18 14.59
N PRO A 52 -14.84 3.99 15.48
CA PRO A 52 -14.20 5.15 16.10
C PRO A 52 -13.01 4.79 17.00
N ALA A 53 -12.99 3.57 17.55
CA ALA A 53 -11.91 3.07 18.39
C ALA A 53 -10.66 2.64 17.58
N ALA A 54 -10.78 2.42 16.27
CA ALA A 54 -9.66 1.99 15.44
C ALA A 54 -8.61 3.10 15.34
N LYS A 55 -7.33 2.77 15.54
CA LYS A 55 -6.24 3.74 15.38
C LYS A 55 -6.08 4.14 13.91
N LEU A 56 -6.08 5.43 13.64
CA LEU A 56 -5.89 5.99 12.31
C LEU A 56 -4.40 6.28 12.08
N ILE A 57 -3.83 5.64 11.06
CA ILE A 57 -2.40 5.64 10.77
C ILE A 57 -2.19 6.13 9.34
N GLY A 58 -1.13 6.90 9.10
CA GLY A 58 -0.76 7.33 7.75
C GLY A 58 0.60 8.03 7.71
N PRO A 59 1.04 8.48 6.53
CA PRO A 59 2.27 9.24 6.42
C PRO A 59 2.08 10.69 6.87
N LYS A 60 3.15 11.29 7.40
CA LYS A 60 3.21 12.73 7.66
C LYS A 60 2.90 13.53 6.39
N GLY A 61 2.14 14.62 6.53
CA GLY A 61 1.64 15.42 5.41
C GLY A 61 0.22 15.03 4.98
N LEU A 62 -0.24 13.81 5.29
CA LEU A 62 -1.60 13.39 4.97
C LEU A 62 -2.67 14.21 5.72
N PRO A 63 -2.55 14.51 7.03
CA PRO A 63 -3.55 15.34 7.72
C PRO A 63 -3.71 16.73 7.09
N GLU A 64 -2.60 17.36 6.70
CA GLU A 64 -2.59 18.67 6.05
C GLU A 64 -3.24 18.61 4.67
N ARG A 65 -2.92 17.57 3.88
CA ARG A 65 -3.53 17.32 2.58
C ARG A 65 -5.05 17.14 2.70
N ARG A 66 -5.50 16.31 3.65
CA ARG A 66 -6.94 16.10 3.92
C ARG A 66 -7.64 17.39 4.33
N LYS A 67 -7.02 18.21 5.20
CA LYS A 67 -7.56 19.53 5.59
C LYS A 67 -7.67 20.52 4.45
N ALA A 68 -6.78 20.44 3.45
CA ALA A 68 -6.78 21.32 2.28
C ALA A 68 -7.87 20.96 1.26
N ILE A 69 -8.38 19.72 1.27
CA ILE A 69 -9.49 19.28 0.43
C ILE A 69 -10.79 19.76 1.05
N THR A 70 -11.50 20.66 0.36
CA THR A 70 -12.75 21.27 0.85
C THR A 70 -13.96 20.95 -0.01
N ASN A 71 -13.75 20.32 -1.17
CA ASN A 71 -14.75 20.06 -2.19
C ASN A 71 -15.12 18.56 -2.32
N ASP A 72 -14.58 17.70 -1.46
CA ASP A 72 -14.92 16.28 -1.43
C ASP A 72 -15.60 15.93 -0.10
N PRO A 73 -16.91 15.60 -0.09
CA PRO A 73 -17.62 15.27 1.14
C PRO A 73 -17.17 13.94 1.77
N MET A 74 -16.42 13.09 1.06
CA MET A 74 -15.86 11.86 1.63
C MET A 74 -14.63 12.10 2.49
N ILE A 75 -13.97 13.26 2.37
CA ILE A 75 -12.71 13.56 3.04
C ILE A 75 -12.95 14.49 4.23
N GLY A 76 -12.92 13.90 5.42
CA GLY A 76 -12.99 14.58 6.70
C GLY A 76 -11.63 15.03 7.24
N LYS A 77 -11.65 15.50 8.50
CA LYS A 77 -10.52 16.12 9.22
C LYS A 77 -10.20 15.38 10.51
N GLU A 78 -10.23 14.06 10.44
CA GLU A 78 -9.92 13.18 11.56
C GLU A 78 -8.47 13.38 12.03
N GLU A 79 -8.27 13.25 13.34
CA GLU A 79 -6.92 13.20 13.90
C GLU A 79 -6.30 11.82 13.68
N PHE A 80 -5.00 11.81 13.38
CA PHE A 80 -4.24 10.59 13.18
C PHE A 80 -3.58 10.20 14.51
N ASP A 81 -3.79 8.95 14.92
CA ASP A 81 -3.23 8.37 16.12
C ASP A 81 -1.72 8.09 15.97
N PHE A 82 -1.26 7.85 14.73
CA PHE A 82 0.16 7.65 14.42
C PHE A 82 0.50 8.17 13.02
N LEU A 83 1.62 8.89 12.92
CA LEU A 83 2.14 9.39 11.65
C LEU A 83 3.56 8.86 11.42
N TYR A 84 3.77 8.26 10.25
CA TYR A 84 5.10 7.86 9.82
C TYR A 84 5.86 9.04 9.20
N ASP A 85 7.10 9.22 9.62
CA ASP A 85 8.10 10.06 8.98
C ASP A 85 9.49 9.43 9.07
N GLU A 86 10.53 10.14 8.65
CA GLU A 86 11.89 9.61 8.59
C GLU A 86 12.45 9.21 9.97
N THR A 87 11.91 9.74 11.07
CA THR A 87 12.40 9.45 12.43
C THR A 87 11.88 8.12 12.97
N ASN A 88 10.78 7.61 12.43
CA ASN A 88 10.13 6.37 12.86
C ASN A 88 9.82 5.44 11.67
N ALA A 89 10.55 5.60 10.56
CA ALA A 89 10.30 4.94 9.27
C ALA A 89 10.26 3.40 9.32
N HIS A 90 10.82 2.78 10.36
CA HIS A 90 10.86 1.32 10.53
C HIS A 90 10.11 0.86 11.78
N SER A 91 9.42 1.77 12.47
CA SER A 91 8.83 1.49 13.78
C SER A 91 7.48 0.80 13.64
N ALA A 92 7.37 -0.42 14.17
CA ALA A 92 6.08 -1.06 14.37
C ALA A 92 5.46 -0.71 15.75
N ALA A 93 6.05 0.23 16.50
CA ALA A 93 5.69 0.55 17.89
C ALA A 93 4.41 1.41 18.03
N ILE A 94 3.36 1.07 17.27
CA ILE A 94 2.01 1.62 17.42
C ILE A 94 1.30 0.94 18.61
N SER A 95 1.56 -0.35 18.80
CA SER A 95 1.14 -1.20 19.93
C SER A 95 1.95 -2.50 19.92
N ASP A 96 1.94 -3.23 21.05
CA ASP A 96 2.61 -4.52 21.15
C ASP A 96 2.01 -5.57 20.18
N GLU A 97 0.68 -5.59 20.03
CA GLU A 97 0.03 -6.52 19.10
C GLU A 97 0.33 -6.21 17.63
N PHE A 98 0.49 -4.93 17.27
CA PHE A 98 0.86 -4.53 15.92
C PHE A 98 2.31 -4.92 15.62
N ALA A 99 3.22 -4.64 16.56
CA ALA A 99 4.63 -5.00 16.46
C ALA A 99 4.87 -6.52 16.43
N ALA A 100 4.01 -7.30 17.09
CA ALA A 100 4.09 -8.76 17.07
C ALA A 100 3.96 -9.33 15.65
N ASP A 101 3.09 -8.73 14.83
CA ASP A 101 2.71 -9.30 13.53
C ASP A 101 3.28 -8.54 12.34
N PHE A 102 3.61 -7.26 12.48
CA PHE A 102 4.12 -6.44 11.38
C PHE A 102 5.57 -6.01 11.58
N ASP A 103 6.33 -6.06 10.50
CA ASP A 103 7.47 -5.16 10.28
C ASP A 103 7.03 -4.07 9.28
N VAL A 104 7.64 -2.89 9.34
CA VAL A 104 7.20 -1.71 8.58
C VAL A 104 8.38 -1.04 7.88
N GLU A 105 8.14 -0.51 6.68
CA GLU A 105 9.04 0.40 5.98
C GLU A 105 8.22 1.58 5.43
N LEU A 106 8.51 2.80 5.91
CA LEU A 106 8.15 4.01 5.19
C LEU A 106 9.18 4.24 4.08
N VAL A 107 8.77 4.00 2.83
CA VAL A 107 9.53 4.40 1.64
C VAL A 107 9.37 5.91 1.44
N ASN A 108 10.01 6.70 2.29
CA ASN A 108 9.89 8.16 2.29
C ASN A 108 10.38 8.78 0.96
N ALA A 109 11.28 8.11 0.25
CA ALA A 109 11.73 8.53 -1.07
C ALA A 109 10.68 8.33 -2.19
N HIS A 110 9.63 7.53 -1.95
CA HIS A 110 8.50 7.42 -2.85
C HIS A 110 7.74 8.76 -2.90
N PRO A 111 7.27 9.23 -4.08
CA PRO A 111 6.57 10.51 -4.20
C PRO A 111 5.34 10.62 -3.28
N ASN A 112 4.65 9.50 -3.09
CA ASN A 112 3.44 9.42 -2.26
C ASN A 112 3.72 9.13 -0.77
N LYS A 113 4.99 8.96 -0.35
CA LYS A 113 5.34 8.55 1.03
C LYS A 113 4.69 7.22 1.41
N GLU A 114 5.15 6.16 0.77
CA GLU A 114 4.53 4.84 0.84
C GLU A 114 4.91 4.11 2.14
N ILE A 115 3.93 3.46 2.79
CA ILE A 115 4.09 2.61 3.96
C ILE A 115 3.88 1.15 3.56
N VAL A 116 4.97 0.37 3.53
CA VAL A 116 4.93 -1.08 3.31
C VAL A 116 4.79 -1.80 4.64
N LEU A 117 3.89 -2.77 4.69
CA LEU A 117 3.77 -3.70 5.81
C LEU A 117 4.23 -5.09 5.41
N PHE A 118 5.05 -5.72 6.24
CA PHE A 118 5.33 -7.14 6.18
C PHE A 118 4.55 -7.85 7.28
N TYR A 119 3.48 -8.56 6.90
CA TYR A 119 2.71 -9.42 7.79
C TYR A 119 3.44 -10.75 7.99
N LYS A 120 4.13 -10.86 9.12
CA LYS A 120 5.00 -11.99 9.47
C LYS A 120 4.28 -13.35 9.54
N PRO A 121 3.08 -13.47 10.14
CA PRO A 121 2.44 -14.78 10.34
C PRO A 121 2.20 -15.57 9.05
N GLU A 122 1.82 -14.88 7.97
CA GLU A 122 1.52 -15.51 6.68
C GLU A 122 2.52 -15.15 5.57
N LYS A 123 3.62 -14.49 5.93
CA LYS A 123 4.67 -14.11 4.99
C LYS A 123 4.18 -13.21 3.84
N VAL A 124 3.35 -12.22 4.14
CA VAL A 124 2.69 -11.35 3.15
C VAL A 124 3.28 -9.95 3.17
N LEU A 125 3.68 -9.45 2.00
CA LEU A 125 3.98 -8.05 1.78
C LEU A 125 2.71 -7.32 1.35
N ILE A 126 2.36 -6.24 2.04
CA ILE A 126 1.21 -5.39 1.73
C ILE A 126 1.76 -3.99 1.43
N GLU A 127 1.44 -3.46 0.27
CA GLU A 127 1.93 -2.17 -0.20
C GLU A 127 0.86 -1.44 -1.02
N ALA A 128 0.99 -0.12 -1.10
CA ALA A 128 0.07 0.71 -1.87
C ALA A 128 0.53 0.87 -3.33
N ASP A 129 1.34 1.90 -3.57
CA ASP A 129 1.78 2.31 -4.90
C ASP A 129 3.22 1.90 -5.25
N LEU A 130 3.87 1.10 -4.39
CA LEU A 130 5.28 0.76 -4.56
C LEU A 130 5.50 -0.10 -5.81
N MET A 131 4.67 -1.15 -6.02
CA MET A 131 4.82 -2.05 -7.16
C MET A 131 3.49 -2.52 -7.74
N PHE A 132 3.19 -2.08 -8.95
CA PHE A 132 1.94 -2.47 -9.57
C PHE A 132 2.02 -3.88 -10.20
N ASN A 133 0.90 -4.60 -10.20
CA ASN A 133 0.76 -5.89 -10.89
C ASN A 133 -0.34 -5.85 -11.95
N LEU A 134 -0.17 -5.02 -12.99
CA LEU A 134 -1.19 -4.84 -14.04
C LEU A 134 -1.10 -5.91 -15.14
N PRO A 135 -2.23 -6.29 -15.77
CA PRO A 135 -3.58 -5.70 -15.63
C PRO A 135 -4.33 -6.11 -14.33
N PRO A 136 -5.24 -5.27 -13.82
CA PRO A 136 -5.99 -5.49 -12.58
C PRO A 136 -7.25 -6.35 -12.82
N THR A 137 -7.05 -7.63 -13.12
CA THR A 137 -8.13 -8.58 -13.47
C THR A 137 -8.91 -9.02 -12.23
N GLU A 138 -8.21 -9.46 -11.19
CA GLU A 138 -8.77 -9.82 -9.88
C GLU A 138 -9.40 -8.59 -9.22
N GLN A 139 -8.64 -7.48 -9.18
CA GLN A 139 -9.07 -6.23 -8.55
C GLN A 139 -10.40 -5.69 -9.13
N TYR A 140 -10.63 -5.85 -10.43
CA TYR A 140 -11.88 -5.43 -11.08
C TYR A 140 -12.87 -6.56 -11.35
N SER A 141 -12.67 -7.76 -10.80
CA SER A 141 -13.55 -8.92 -11.03
C SER A 141 -15.01 -8.68 -10.63
N LYS A 142 -15.26 -7.78 -9.67
CA LYS A 142 -16.60 -7.35 -9.23
C LYS A 142 -17.04 -5.98 -9.76
N SER A 143 -16.24 -5.35 -10.62
CA SER A 143 -16.55 -4.04 -11.20
C SER A 143 -17.39 -4.20 -12.49
N PRO A 144 -18.46 -3.40 -12.68
CA PRO A 144 -19.19 -3.35 -13.94
C PRO A 144 -18.25 -3.13 -15.14
N GLU A 145 -18.43 -3.89 -16.22
CA GLU A 145 -17.57 -3.85 -17.41
C GLU A 145 -17.43 -2.44 -18.00
N GLN A 146 -18.50 -1.64 -17.91
CA GLN A 146 -18.53 -0.25 -18.38
C GLN A 146 -17.56 0.67 -17.62
N LEU A 147 -17.26 0.34 -16.35
CA LEU A 147 -16.31 1.08 -15.51
C LEU A 147 -14.88 0.60 -15.68
N GLN A 148 -14.67 -0.57 -16.30
CA GLN A 148 -13.34 -1.11 -16.51
C GLN A 148 -12.58 -0.31 -17.59
N GLY A 149 -13.28 0.36 -18.51
CA GLY A 149 -12.70 1.27 -19.50
C GLY A 149 -11.73 0.62 -20.50
N GLY A 150 -11.44 1.32 -21.60
CA GLY A 150 -10.55 0.84 -22.66
C GLY A 150 -9.75 1.97 -23.31
N GLY A 151 -8.74 1.62 -24.11
CA GLY A 151 -8.01 2.61 -24.91
C GLY A 151 -6.50 2.40 -24.95
N ILE A 152 -5.85 3.14 -25.86
CA ILE A 152 -4.40 3.04 -26.11
C ILE A 152 -3.61 3.53 -24.89
N LEU A 153 -4.02 4.63 -24.25
CA LEU A 153 -3.35 5.16 -23.05
C LEU A 153 -3.34 4.15 -21.90
N LYS A 154 -4.48 3.47 -21.66
CA LYS A 154 -4.58 2.40 -20.66
C LYS A 154 -3.64 1.23 -20.98
N LYS A 155 -3.57 0.78 -22.24
CA LYS A 155 -2.65 -0.29 -22.67
C LYS A 155 -1.19 0.10 -22.45
N ILE A 156 -0.82 1.35 -22.74
CA ILE A 156 0.53 1.87 -22.49
C ILE A 156 0.80 1.86 -20.97
N PHE A 157 -0.13 2.39 -20.17
CA PHE A 157 0.00 2.41 -18.71
C PHE A 157 0.18 1.00 -18.13
N PHE A 158 -0.60 0.03 -18.60
CA PHE A 158 -0.47 -1.38 -18.21
C PHE A 158 0.88 -1.95 -18.63
N SER A 159 1.34 -1.68 -19.84
CA SER A 159 2.65 -2.17 -20.31
C SER A 159 3.83 -1.60 -19.50
N LEU A 160 3.67 -0.41 -18.93
CA LEU A 160 4.67 0.23 -18.07
C LEU A 160 4.62 -0.26 -16.63
N ASN A 161 3.56 -0.96 -16.22
CA ASN A 161 3.33 -1.39 -14.83
C ASN A 161 3.02 -2.90 -14.74
N THR A 162 3.32 -3.65 -15.80
CA THR A 162 3.14 -5.11 -15.80
C THR A 162 4.34 -5.80 -15.16
N THR A 163 4.07 -6.95 -14.55
CA THR A 163 5.10 -7.85 -14.02
C THR A 163 5.45 -8.96 -15.00
N VAL A 164 4.76 -9.08 -16.14
CA VAL A 164 4.94 -10.18 -17.09
C VAL A 164 6.20 -9.99 -17.95
N GLY A 165 6.88 -11.09 -18.27
CA GLY A 165 8.07 -11.10 -19.10
C GLY A 165 9.22 -10.28 -18.49
N PRO A 166 10.04 -9.59 -19.33
CA PRO A 166 11.18 -8.81 -18.86
C PRO A 166 10.81 -7.54 -18.08
N ALA A 167 9.57 -7.05 -18.19
CA ALA A 167 9.05 -5.86 -17.50
C ALA A 167 9.97 -4.61 -17.54
N LYS A 168 10.74 -4.41 -18.61
CA LYS A 168 11.72 -3.31 -18.73
C LYS A 168 11.07 -1.92 -18.62
N GLY A 169 9.81 -1.77 -19.05
CA GLY A 169 9.05 -0.53 -18.90
C GLY A 169 8.88 -0.15 -17.43
N HIS A 170 8.49 -1.13 -16.61
CA HIS A 170 8.29 -0.98 -15.17
C HIS A 170 9.60 -0.62 -14.44
N LYS A 171 10.69 -1.32 -14.75
CA LYS A 171 12.03 -0.98 -14.23
C LYS A 171 12.43 0.47 -14.53
N ARG A 172 12.16 0.93 -15.75
CA ARG A 172 12.46 2.31 -16.17
C ARG A 172 11.56 3.33 -15.46
N LEU A 173 10.27 3.05 -15.32
CA LEU A 173 9.35 3.91 -14.60
C LEU A 173 9.81 4.11 -13.15
N LEU A 174 10.10 3.00 -12.45
CA LEU A 174 10.59 3.03 -11.07
C LEU A 174 11.92 3.80 -10.96
N TRP A 175 12.87 3.53 -11.86
CA TRP A 175 14.20 4.13 -11.80
C TRP A 175 14.24 5.64 -12.12
N TYR A 176 13.52 6.05 -13.15
CA TYR A 176 13.60 7.42 -13.66
C TYR A 176 12.54 8.35 -13.08
N ALA A 177 11.35 7.83 -12.77
CA ALA A 177 10.25 8.63 -12.23
C ALA A 177 10.12 8.43 -10.72
N ILE A 178 9.73 7.24 -10.27
CA ILE A 178 9.28 7.02 -8.89
C ILE A 178 10.41 7.26 -7.88
N SER A 179 11.52 6.55 -8.00
CA SER A 179 12.68 6.67 -7.10
C SER A 179 13.36 8.04 -7.14
N ASN A 180 13.01 8.90 -8.10
CA ASN A 180 13.58 10.23 -8.24
C ASN A 180 12.59 11.35 -7.89
N GLY A 181 11.33 11.04 -7.55
CA GLY A 181 10.32 12.06 -7.30
C GLY A 181 10.63 12.90 -6.05
N ALA A 182 11.11 12.27 -4.97
CA ALA A 182 11.67 12.97 -3.81
C ALA A 182 13.14 13.40 -4.00
N LYS A 183 13.72 13.20 -5.20
CA LYS A 183 15.15 13.37 -5.52
C LYS A 183 16.09 12.53 -4.65
N ASP A 184 15.60 11.42 -4.11
CA ASP A 184 16.35 10.54 -3.21
C ASP A 184 16.33 9.06 -3.68
N ARG A 185 17.00 8.78 -4.80
CA ARG A 185 17.12 7.40 -5.29
C ARG A 185 17.92 6.52 -4.33
N ALA A 186 18.87 7.09 -3.60
CA ALA A 186 19.67 6.34 -2.65
C ALA A 186 18.81 5.81 -1.51
N GLY A 187 18.00 6.66 -0.88
CA GLY A 187 17.02 6.25 0.13
C GLY A 187 16.01 5.24 -0.42
N PHE A 188 15.51 5.46 -1.65
CA PHE A 188 14.63 4.48 -2.31
C PHE A 188 15.30 3.11 -2.46
N ASN A 189 16.56 3.05 -2.91
CA ASN A 189 17.30 1.79 -3.02
C ASN A 189 17.45 1.08 -1.67
N GLU A 190 17.73 1.84 -0.60
CA GLU A 190 17.88 1.27 0.75
C GLU A 190 16.55 0.68 1.27
N SER A 191 15.43 1.38 1.08
CA SER A 191 14.10 0.84 1.42
C SER A 191 13.80 -0.45 0.64
N ILE A 192 14.03 -0.45 -0.68
CA ILE A 192 13.83 -1.65 -1.51
C ILE A 192 14.69 -2.81 -1.05
N LYS A 193 15.97 -2.57 -0.71
CA LYS A 193 16.86 -3.63 -0.18
C LYS A 193 16.35 -4.17 1.14
N ARG A 194 15.85 -3.32 2.05
CA ARG A 194 15.28 -3.74 3.33
C ARG A 194 14.04 -4.61 3.12
N ILE A 195 13.10 -4.14 2.31
CA ILE A 195 11.89 -4.88 1.95
C ILE A 195 12.25 -6.22 1.29
N ASN A 196 13.23 -6.22 0.38
CA ASN A 196 13.73 -7.44 -0.24
C ASN A 196 14.49 -8.35 0.74
N GLY A 197 14.95 -7.85 1.89
CA GLY A 197 15.61 -8.64 2.93
C GLY A 197 14.65 -9.42 3.85
N TRP A 198 13.38 -9.04 3.93
CA TRP A 198 12.37 -9.72 4.76
C TRP A 198 11.97 -11.11 4.23
N ASP A 199 11.39 -11.97 5.06
CA ASP A 199 11.00 -13.34 4.67
C ASP A 199 9.51 -13.45 4.27
N TRP A 200 9.15 -12.84 3.12
CA TRP A 200 7.80 -12.89 2.54
C TRP A 200 7.78 -13.62 1.19
N ASN A 201 6.62 -14.15 0.77
CA ASN A 201 6.44 -14.81 -0.53
C ASN A 201 5.17 -14.39 -1.28
N THR A 202 4.18 -13.80 -0.60
CA THR A 202 2.97 -13.24 -1.21
C THR A 202 3.04 -11.71 -1.20
N LEU A 203 2.57 -11.06 -2.27
CA LEU A 203 2.50 -9.61 -2.39
C LEU A 203 1.08 -9.18 -2.74
N ILE A 204 0.53 -8.28 -1.94
CA ILE A 204 -0.79 -7.66 -2.13
C ILE A 204 -0.59 -6.17 -2.45
N PRO A 205 -0.75 -5.74 -3.72
CA PRO A 205 -0.68 -4.34 -4.11
C PRO A 205 -2.05 -3.66 -3.99
N CYS A 206 -2.10 -2.32 -3.91
CA CYS A 206 -3.36 -1.58 -4.14
C CYS A 206 -3.76 -1.54 -5.62
N HIS A 207 -2.81 -1.77 -6.53
CA HIS A 207 -3.03 -1.73 -7.98
C HIS A 207 -2.54 -2.99 -8.69
N GLY A 208 -3.48 -3.78 -9.18
CA GLY A 208 -3.20 -5.05 -9.84
C GLY A 208 -3.70 -6.25 -9.05
N ASP A 209 -3.28 -7.43 -9.50
CA ASP A 209 -3.69 -8.70 -8.90
C ASP A 209 -2.73 -9.11 -7.78
N THR A 210 -3.22 -9.90 -6.83
CA THR A 210 -2.38 -10.49 -5.78
C THR A 210 -1.36 -11.44 -6.40
N ILE A 211 -0.12 -11.42 -5.92
CA ILE A 211 0.92 -12.35 -6.35
C ILE A 211 1.18 -13.35 -5.22
N GLU A 212 0.63 -14.55 -5.35
CA GLU A 212 0.77 -15.61 -4.35
C GLU A 212 1.99 -16.51 -4.63
N GLY A 213 2.79 -16.79 -3.61
CA GLY A 213 3.89 -17.77 -3.64
C GLY A 213 5.15 -17.35 -4.40
N THR A 214 5.04 -16.53 -5.45
CA THR A 214 6.17 -16.04 -6.27
C THR A 214 6.43 -14.53 -6.12
N GLY A 215 5.82 -13.88 -5.12
CA GLY A 215 5.93 -12.44 -4.90
C GLY A 215 7.38 -11.97 -4.82
N LYS A 216 8.21 -12.69 -4.06
CA LYS A 216 9.62 -12.35 -3.85
C LYS A 216 10.42 -12.33 -5.15
N GLU A 217 10.22 -13.33 -5.99
CA GLU A 217 10.91 -13.47 -7.27
C GLU A 217 10.51 -12.36 -8.25
N ILE A 218 9.20 -12.06 -8.31
CA ILE A 218 8.68 -10.99 -9.16
C ILE A 218 9.18 -9.63 -8.69
N PHE A 219 9.14 -9.35 -7.39
CA PHE A 219 9.64 -8.11 -6.82
C PHE A 219 11.14 -7.94 -7.07
N ALA A 220 11.94 -8.97 -6.79
CA ALA A 220 13.39 -8.93 -7.04
C ALA A 220 13.69 -8.69 -8.53
N LYS A 221 12.89 -9.27 -9.44
CA LYS A 221 12.98 -8.98 -10.87
C LYS A 221 12.63 -7.53 -11.16
N ILE A 222 11.53 -6.99 -10.66
CA ILE A 222 11.08 -5.62 -10.95
C ILE A 222 12.03 -4.57 -10.37
N PHE A 223 12.56 -4.82 -9.17
CA PHE A 223 13.44 -3.91 -8.47
C PHE A 223 14.93 -4.23 -8.62
N ASP A 224 15.33 -5.08 -9.57
CA ASP A 224 16.73 -5.52 -9.69
C ASP A 224 17.70 -4.32 -9.73
N TRP A 225 17.33 -3.26 -10.45
CA TRP A 225 18.18 -2.08 -10.58
C TRP A 225 18.38 -1.37 -9.24
N HIS A 226 17.34 -1.32 -8.41
CA HIS A 226 17.36 -0.69 -7.09
C HIS A 226 18.09 -1.56 -6.06
N ILE A 227 17.89 -2.88 -6.12
CA ILE A 227 18.61 -3.86 -5.27
C ILE A 227 20.12 -3.80 -5.54
N ASN A 228 20.51 -3.76 -6.82
CA ASN A 228 21.91 -3.70 -7.23
C ASN A 228 22.52 -2.28 -7.23
N GLY A 229 21.68 -1.26 -7.08
CA GLY A 229 22.07 0.15 -7.18
C GLY A 229 22.54 0.61 -8.57
N LYS A 230 22.27 -0.18 -9.62
CA LYS A 230 22.71 0.08 -11.01
C LYS A 230 21.75 -0.58 -12.02
N LYS A 231 21.72 -0.05 -13.26
CA LYS A 231 20.91 -0.58 -14.36
C LYS A 231 21.55 -1.75 -15.10
#